data_AF-A0AAE0SA95-F1
#
_entry.id   AF-A0AAE0SA95-F1
#
_cell.length_a   1.000
_cell.length_b   1.000
_cell.length_c   1.000
_cell.angle_alpha   90.00
_cell.angle_beta   90.00
_cell.angle_gamma   90.00
#
_symmetry.space_group_name_H-M   'P 1'
#
loop_
_entity.id
_entity.type
_entity.pdbx_description
1 polymer ?
#
loop_
_entity_poly.entity_id
_entity_poly.type
_entity_poly.pdbx_seq_one_letter_code
_entity_poly.pdbx_strand_id
1 'polypeptide(L)'
;MFVASGLCILLLLTGCKGELGICYEFGCTEPTCKVPYRNDCRNYIDCVIESVVPDVRYKAILMDCGFGTFWDQAQYTCVHVKNATCEYSVDKCSNSGKPTIDHKDDNCRTHWICTEGRSFPACCPPGLRYDDVSGQCAEDPSCVMPCPISFKKEDPCSVTNRPGVDLVDNNCRTYWSCMEGRSFPACCPADMRYDDKSAQCVNDPTCKQSCPIIDDLCADSKKISYSYNDNNCRTYIYCGSGQPQPACCPWGYRYDNQSQTCLLDASCDHEICPDQFIEIKTCLYEKYDPEGRYFYIRGHQPQPCSPTVLFNETTCGCTIPRNQSTSGCKIDLNITFYQGEMMDKAENTWLETSSNLKLPSKQEPYATFRNGDSAILIRKYDHVALDKVFTKLSFIPDTVSTIDKQILISNCRTKASNSDSPSFDVRLDPSAILIHIRTDSDSANLTLPYQKGTKNTLYISYDLQRAVARVETVDPSTNQIKSSEKEQSLQDKIIAGIVPLMIGACEYTAQKYSNGFYGKIDEIVFARCVVDGMMPVNQE
;
A
#
# COMPACT_ATOMS: atom_id res chain seq x y z
N MET A 1 66.86 24.67 -24.79
CA MET A 1 66.66 24.50 -23.34
C MET A 1 65.35 25.16 -22.96
N PHE A 2 64.25 24.40 -23.02
CA PHE A 2 62.99 24.56 -22.28
C PHE A 2 62.16 23.32 -22.62
N VAL A 3 61.71 22.61 -21.59
CA VAL A 3 61.21 21.23 -21.67
C VAL A 3 59.67 21.24 -21.64
N ALA A 4 59.11 20.61 -22.69
CA ALA A 4 57.83 19.91 -22.80
C ALA A 4 56.52 20.63 -22.40
N SER A 5 55.95 21.32 -23.39
CA SER A 5 54.52 21.33 -23.68
C SER A 5 54.11 20.01 -24.36
N GLY A 6 53.24 19.21 -23.72
CA GLY A 6 52.68 17.97 -24.26
C GLY A 6 51.29 18.18 -24.85
N LEU A 7 51.22 18.40 -26.15
CA LEU A 7 50.01 18.47 -26.97
C LEU A 7 49.39 17.09 -27.10
N CYS A 8 48.08 17.01 -26.83
CA CYS A 8 47.23 15.84 -27.06
C CYS A 8 46.90 15.73 -28.56
N ILE A 9 47.70 14.97 -29.32
CA ILE A 9 47.38 14.58 -30.70
C ILE A 9 47.76 13.10 -30.91
N LEU A 10 46.84 12.38 -31.54
CA LEU A 10 46.89 10.98 -32.02
C LEU A 10 46.59 9.85 -31.01
N LEU A 11 45.29 9.62 -30.79
CA LEU A 11 44.63 8.34 -31.09
C LEU A 11 43.10 8.57 -31.09
N LEU A 12 42.53 8.57 -32.28
CA LEU A 12 41.08 8.49 -32.52
C LEU A 12 40.59 7.16 -31.92
N LEU A 13 39.91 7.19 -30.76
CA LEU A 13 38.84 6.24 -30.35
C LEU A 13 38.33 6.38 -28.90
N THR A 14 38.72 7.38 -28.11
CA THR A 14 38.10 7.60 -26.78
C THR A 14 37.62 9.02 -26.64
N GLY A 15 36.30 9.21 -26.77
CA GLY A 15 35.64 10.47 -26.46
C GLY A 15 35.90 10.85 -24.99
N CYS A 16 36.09 12.15 -24.74
CA CYS A 16 36.10 12.70 -23.39
C CYS A 16 34.85 12.20 -22.65
N LYS A 17 35.04 11.50 -21.53
CA LYS A 17 33.98 10.93 -20.70
C LYS A 17 33.10 12.05 -20.15
N GLY A 18 32.00 12.33 -20.84
CA GLY A 18 30.85 13.03 -20.26
C GLY A 18 30.08 12.12 -19.31
N GLU A 19 29.06 12.69 -18.65
CA GLU A 19 28.20 12.07 -17.60
C GLU A 19 27.70 10.65 -17.90
N LEU A 20 27.68 10.23 -19.17
CA LEU A 20 27.45 8.85 -19.64
C LEU A 20 28.44 7.81 -19.08
N GLY A 21 29.65 8.22 -18.64
CA GLY A 21 30.67 7.31 -18.11
C GLY A 21 30.48 6.90 -16.64
N ILE A 22 29.71 7.66 -15.87
CA ILE A 22 29.61 7.47 -14.41
C ILE A 22 28.91 6.15 -14.06
N CYS A 23 27.82 5.82 -14.75
CA CYS A 23 27.06 4.58 -14.50
C CYS A 23 27.92 3.31 -14.76
N TYR A 24 28.81 3.35 -15.76
CA TYR A 24 29.71 2.23 -16.05
C TYR A 24 30.89 2.14 -15.09
N GLU A 25 31.41 3.28 -14.61
CA GLU A 25 32.53 3.30 -13.66
C GLU A 25 32.18 2.68 -12.30
N PHE A 26 30.92 2.78 -11.88
CA PHE A 26 30.43 2.16 -10.65
C PHE A 26 29.93 0.71 -10.84
N GLY A 27 30.09 0.14 -12.04
CA GLY A 27 29.81 -1.28 -12.28
C GLY A 27 28.33 -1.66 -12.15
N CYS A 28 27.41 -0.76 -12.53
CA CYS A 28 25.97 -1.04 -12.47
C CYS A 28 25.61 -2.24 -13.37
N THR A 29 25.23 -3.37 -12.75
CA THR A 29 24.79 -4.60 -13.43
C THR A 29 23.27 -4.82 -13.41
N GLU A 30 22.54 -3.97 -12.69
CA GLU A 30 21.08 -4.06 -12.53
C GLU A 30 20.33 -3.07 -13.42
N PRO A 31 19.03 -3.29 -13.71
CA PRO A 31 18.23 -2.43 -14.61
C PRO A 31 18.12 -0.97 -14.18
N THR A 32 18.31 -0.69 -12.89
CA THR A 32 18.35 0.64 -12.29
C THR A 32 19.41 0.64 -11.19
N CYS A 33 20.24 1.68 -11.13
CA CYS A 33 21.38 1.75 -10.21
C CYS A 33 21.57 3.18 -9.71
N LYS A 34 21.70 3.36 -8.39
CA LYS A 34 21.90 4.69 -7.78
C LYS A 34 23.32 4.82 -7.25
N VAL A 35 24.00 5.89 -7.65
CA VAL A 35 25.42 6.13 -7.35
C VAL A 35 25.62 7.55 -6.79
N PRO A 36 26.67 7.80 -6.00
CA PRO A 36 26.84 9.07 -5.31
C PRO A 36 27.29 10.15 -6.30
N TYR A 37 26.78 11.37 -6.15
CA TYR A 37 27.27 12.50 -6.92
C TYR A 37 28.55 13.08 -6.29
N ARG A 38 29.61 13.21 -7.08
CA ARG A 38 30.96 13.54 -6.56
C ARG A 38 31.15 14.99 -6.13
N ASN A 39 30.26 15.90 -6.52
CA ASN A 39 30.45 17.34 -6.28
C ASN A 39 29.46 17.92 -5.26
N ASP A 40 28.44 17.17 -4.87
CA ASP A 40 27.44 17.60 -3.88
C ASP A 40 26.79 16.38 -3.23
N CYS A 41 26.94 16.25 -1.92
CA CYS A 41 26.32 15.16 -1.14
C CYS A 41 24.80 15.24 -1.06
N ARG A 42 24.21 16.39 -1.41
CA ARG A 42 22.76 16.51 -1.59
C ARG A 42 22.28 15.77 -2.82
N ASN A 43 23.18 15.41 -3.74
CA ASN A 43 22.81 14.80 -5.00
C ASN A 43 23.23 13.34 -5.09
N TYR A 44 22.47 12.61 -5.90
CA TYR A 44 22.86 11.29 -6.38
C TYR A 44 22.49 11.14 -7.85
N ILE A 45 23.08 10.18 -8.52
CA ILE A 45 22.77 9.87 -9.91
C ILE A 45 21.94 8.60 -9.94
N ASP A 46 20.77 8.67 -10.56
CA ASP A 46 19.95 7.52 -10.91
C ASP A 46 20.26 7.10 -12.35
N CYS A 47 20.84 5.91 -12.49
CA CYS A 47 21.20 5.31 -13.77
C CYS A 47 20.06 4.43 -14.25
N VAL A 48 19.35 4.87 -15.28
CA VAL A 48 18.23 4.15 -15.88
C VAL A 48 18.60 3.62 -17.26
N ILE A 49 18.15 2.41 -17.63
CA ILE A 49 18.37 1.88 -18.98
C ILE A 49 17.61 2.74 -19.99
N GLU A 50 18.35 3.32 -20.93
CA GLU A 50 17.81 4.12 -22.03
C GLU A 50 17.56 3.27 -23.29
N SER A 51 18.44 2.32 -23.58
CA SER A 51 18.33 1.44 -24.76
C SER A 51 19.07 0.13 -24.55
N VAL A 52 18.58 -0.96 -25.14
CA VAL A 52 19.13 -2.32 -24.99
C VAL A 52 19.80 -2.82 -26.29
N VAL A 53 19.76 -2.05 -27.39
CA VAL A 53 20.25 -2.51 -28.71
C VAL A 53 21.06 -1.41 -29.40
N PRO A 54 22.27 -1.71 -29.92
CA PRO A 54 23.00 -2.99 -29.90
C PRO A 54 23.74 -3.29 -28.59
N ASP A 55 23.85 -2.32 -27.69
CA ASP A 55 24.44 -2.44 -26.35
C ASP A 55 23.52 -1.76 -25.32
N VAL A 56 23.58 -2.22 -24.06
CA VAL A 56 22.87 -1.57 -22.95
C VAL A 56 23.47 -0.19 -22.73
N ARG A 57 22.66 0.86 -22.97
CA ARG A 57 22.98 2.26 -22.71
C ARG A 57 22.22 2.74 -21.49
N TYR A 58 22.94 3.34 -20.55
CA TYR A 58 22.36 3.98 -19.38
C TYR A 58 22.26 5.49 -19.59
N LYS A 59 21.17 6.07 -19.11
CA LYS A 59 21.01 7.51 -18.92
C LYS A 59 21.20 7.83 -17.44
N ALA A 60 22.13 8.73 -17.15
CA ALA A 60 22.35 9.29 -15.82
C ALA A 60 21.35 10.44 -15.58
N ILE A 61 20.59 10.37 -14.50
CA ILE A 61 19.67 11.43 -14.06
C ILE A 61 20.17 11.94 -12.71
N LEU A 62 20.49 13.24 -12.63
CA LEU A 62 20.83 13.87 -11.37
C LEU A 62 19.56 14.02 -10.52
N MET A 63 19.62 13.55 -9.29
CA MET A 63 18.54 13.59 -8.31
C MET A 63 18.99 14.40 -7.09
N ASP A 64 18.03 15.05 -6.43
CA ASP A 64 18.23 15.80 -5.19
C ASP A 64 17.65 15.03 -4.00
N CYS A 65 18.42 14.96 -2.92
CA CYS A 65 17.92 14.61 -1.60
C CYS A 65 17.11 15.75 -1.02
N GLY A 66 16.07 15.41 -0.27
CA GLY A 66 15.21 16.39 0.41
C GLY A 66 15.99 17.27 1.39
N PHE A 67 15.46 18.45 1.69
CA PHE A 67 16.10 19.40 2.60
C PHE A 67 16.42 18.75 3.95
N GLY A 68 17.66 18.91 4.43
CA GLY A 68 18.15 18.29 5.65
C GLY A 68 18.63 16.83 5.51
N THR A 69 18.74 16.30 4.29
CA THR A 69 19.26 14.96 4.03
C THR A 69 20.38 14.95 2.98
N PHE A 70 21.27 13.97 3.06
CA PHE A 70 22.34 13.68 2.09
C PHE A 70 22.26 12.22 1.63
N TRP A 71 22.76 11.97 0.43
CA TRP A 71 22.83 10.62 -0.11
C TRP A 71 23.81 9.76 0.68
N ASP A 72 23.37 8.57 1.10
CA ASP A 72 24.20 7.56 1.72
C ASP A 72 24.29 6.33 0.81
N GLN A 73 25.49 6.09 0.27
CA GLN A 73 25.71 5.01 -0.70
C GLN A 73 25.59 3.62 -0.07
N ALA A 74 25.86 3.47 1.23
CA ALA A 74 25.77 2.18 1.90
C ALA A 74 24.30 1.80 2.16
N GLN A 75 23.44 2.79 2.40
CA GLN A 75 22.02 2.59 2.64
C GLN A 75 21.15 2.76 1.38
N TYR A 76 21.74 3.16 0.26
CA TYR A 76 21.05 3.43 -1.01
C TYR A 76 19.85 4.39 -0.86
N THR A 77 19.96 5.35 0.05
CA THR A 77 18.88 6.31 0.36
C THR A 77 19.43 7.63 0.85
N CYS A 78 18.59 8.67 0.86
CA CYS A 78 18.92 9.94 1.49
C CYS A 78 18.67 9.82 3.00
N VAL A 79 19.69 10.12 3.80
CA VAL A 79 19.64 10.07 5.26
C VAL A 79 19.94 11.44 5.84
N HIS A 80 19.54 11.67 7.10
CA HIS A 80 19.81 12.95 7.76
C HIS A 80 21.30 13.33 7.73
N VAL A 81 21.62 14.61 7.51
CA VAL A 81 23.01 15.10 7.34
C VAL A 81 24.00 14.65 8.42
N LYS A 82 23.52 14.42 9.65
CA LYS A 82 24.34 13.91 10.77
C LYS A 82 24.77 12.44 10.60
N ASN A 83 23.93 11.64 9.94
CA ASN A 83 24.08 10.20 9.82
C ASN A 83 24.69 9.80 8.47
N ALA A 84 24.67 10.70 7.48
CA ALA A 84 25.20 10.43 6.17
C ALA A 84 26.72 10.27 6.20
N THR A 85 27.20 9.25 5.50
CA THR A 85 28.62 9.09 5.17
C THR A 85 29.03 9.98 4.00
N CYS A 86 28.76 11.28 4.11
CA CYS A 86 29.24 12.29 3.16
C CYS A 86 30.71 12.61 3.44
N GLU A 87 31.55 12.49 2.42
CA GLU A 87 32.95 12.90 2.51
C GLU A 87 33.04 14.43 2.65
N TYR A 88 33.80 14.88 3.65
CA TYR A 88 33.95 16.30 3.99
C TYR A 88 34.45 17.19 2.84
N SER A 89 35.00 16.65 1.76
CA SER A 89 35.46 17.46 0.61
C SER A 89 34.32 17.87 -0.33
N VAL A 90 33.12 17.31 -0.15
CA VAL A 90 32.00 17.36 -1.11
C VAL A 90 30.80 18.17 -0.57
N ASP A 91 30.80 18.52 0.72
CA ASP A 91 29.80 19.42 1.29
C ASP A 91 30.08 20.88 0.91
N LYS A 92 29.06 21.60 0.45
CA LYS A 92 29.15 23.02 0.07
C LYS A 92 29.66 23.91 1.21
N CYS A 93 29.44 23.54 2.47
CA CYS A 93 29.96 24.26 3.63
C CYS A 93 31.47 24.07 3.87
N SER A 94 32.10 23.08 3.25
CA SER A 94 33.53 22.80 3.49
C SER A 94 34.46 23.79 2.80
N ASN A 95 33.99 24.47 1.75
CA ASN A 95 34.76 25.48 1.00
C ASN A 95 34.07 26.85 0.92
N SER A 96 32.94 27.07 1.60
CA SER A 96 32.17 28.31 1.47
C SER A 96 32.83 29.51 2.17
N GLY A 97 33.56 29.27 3.27
CA GLY A 97 34.07 30.33 4.15
C GLY A 97 32.99 31.18 4.82
N LYS A 98 31.70 30.89 4.60
CA LYS A 98 30.55 31.59 5.18
C LYS A 98 29.92 30.77 6.30
N PRO A 99 29.42 31.39 7.38
CA PRO A 99 28.71 30.69 8.45
C PRO A 99 27.34 30.18 8.01
N THR A 100 26.77 30.75 6.96
CA THR A 100 25.51 30.32 6.35
C THR A 100 25.61 30.43 4.83
N ILE A 101 24.89 29.56 4.12
CA ILE A 101 24.81 29.58 2.65
C ILE A 101 23.37 29.36 2.20
N ASP A 102 23.01 29.96 1.07
CA ASP A 102 21.68 29.76 0.47
C ASP A 102 21.43 28.29 0.12
N HIS A 103 20.19 27.84 0.35
CA HIS A 103 19.71 26.54 -0.07
C HIS A 103 19.52 26.44 -1.59
N LYS A 104 19.23 27.59 -2.26
CA LYS A 104 19.01 27.77 -3.70
C LYS A 104 17.80 27.05 -4.33
N ASP A 105 16.91 26.52 -3.51
CA ASP A 105 15.67 25.88 -3.97
C ASP A 105 14.48 26.85 -3.91
N ASP A 106 13.31 26.43 -4.38
CA ASP A 106 12.11 27.26 -4.50
C ASP A 106 11.57 27.82 -3.16
N ASN A 107 12.17 27.47 -2.02
CA ASN A 107 11.76 27.97 -0.72
C ASN A 107 12.58 29.19 -0.27
N CYS A 108 11.94 30.36 -0.27
CA CYS A 108 12.56 31.63 0.11
C CYS A 108 13.08 31.70 1.56
N ARG A 109 12.69 30.78 2.45
CA ARG A 109 13.07 30.81 3.87
C ARG A 109 14.26 29.90 4.18
N THR A 110 14.51 28.90 3.36
CA THR A 110 15.48 27.84 3.65
C THR A 110 16.91 28.30 3.41
N HIS A 111 17.81 27.90 4.29
CA HIS A 111 19.24 28.11 4.16
C HIS A 111 20.00 27.00 4.89
N TRP A 112 21.31 26.95 4.72
CA TRP A 112 22.18 26.04 5.45
C TRP A 112 23.05 26.82 6.44
N ILE A 113 23.18 26.28 7.65
CA ILE A 113 24.17 26.73 8.63
C ILE A 113 25.41 25.85 8.47
N CYS A 114 26.56 26.48 8.26
CA CYS A 114 27.85 25.81 8.15
C CYS A 114 28.52 25.72 9.52
N THR A 115 28.64 24.51 10.06
CA THR A 115 29.36 24.24 11.31
C THR A 115 30.46 23.22 11.05
N GLU A 116 31.70 23.58 11.36
CA GLU A 116 32.89 22.73 11.16
C GLU A 116 33.06 22.20 9.73
N GLY A 117 32.56 22.95 8.73
CA GLY A 117 32.60 22.54 7.32
C GLY A 117 31.42 21.69 6.87
N ARG A 118 30.45 21.37 7.74
CA ARG A 118 29.21 20.66 7.40
C ARG A 118 28.00 21.58 7.33
N SER A 119 27.10 21.32 6.38
CA SER A 119 25.82 22.01 6.27
C SER A 119 24.73 21.36 7.13
N PHE A 120 24.01 22.21 7.87
CA PHE A 120 22.84 21.85 8.66
C PHE A 120 21.64 22.66 8.16
N PRO A 121 20.47 22.03 7.97
CA PRO A 121 19.30 22.73 7.45
C PRO A 121 18.81 23.78 8.45
N ALA A 122 18.42 24.95 7.96
CA ALA A 122 17.88 26.06 8.74
C ALA A 122 16.80 26.84 7.96
N CYS A 123 15.91 27.53 8.66
CA CYS A 123 14.87 28.34 8.05
C CYS A 123 14.74 29.70 8.72
N CYS A 124 14.46 30.71 7.91
CA CYS A 124 14.04 32.02 8.39
C CYS A 124 12.63 31.95 9.00
N PRO A 125 12.31 32.81 9.99
CA PRO A 125 10.95 32.99 10.50
C PRO A 125 9.92 33.32 9.39
N PRO A 126 8.62 33.08 9.61
CA PRO A 126 7.58 33.44 8.64
C PRO A 126 7.61 34.95 8.30
N GLY A 127 7.47 35.29 7.01
CA GLY A 127 7.55 36.68 6.53
C GLY A 127 8.98 37.21 6.35
N LEU A 128 10.01 36.36 6.52
CA LEU A 128 11.40 36.69 6.25
C LEU A 128 11.99 35.74 5.20
N ARG A 129 12.78 36.29 4.26
CA ARG A 129 13.55 35.54 3.25
C ARG A 129 15.01 35.44 3.67
N TYR A 130 15.68 34.33 3.37
CA TYR A 130 17.13 34.26 3.51
C TYR A 130 17.83 35.06 2.40
N ASP A 131 18.71 35.98 2.78
CA ASP A 131 19.53 36.76 1.86
C ASP A 131 20.98 36.27 1.89
N ASP A 132 21.45 35.65 0.80
CA ASP A 132 22.82 35.11 0.69
C ASP A 132 23.91 36.19 0.71
N VAL A 133 23.56 37.44 0.39
CA VAL A 133 24.50 38.56 0.39
C VAL A 133 24.81 38.99 1.81
N SER A 134 23.79 39.21 2.64
CA SER A 134 23.97 39.54 4.07
C SER A 134 24.23 38.32 4.96
N GLY A 135 23.87 37.12 4.51
CA GLY A 135 23.90 35.90 5.33
C GLY A 135 22.85 35.91 6.45
N GLN A 136 21.77 36.70 6.29
CA GLN A 136 20.75 36.90 7.31
C GLN A 136 19.34 36.78 6.73
N CYS A 137 18.36 36.66 7.62
CA CYS A 137 16.95 36.71 7.24
C CYS A 137 16.52 38.18 7.10
N ALA A 138 16.10 38.57 5.89
CA ALA A 138 15.60 39.90 5.57
C ALA A 138 14.07 39.90 5.48
N GLU A 139 13.43 41.04 5.75
CA GLU A 139 11.98 41.18 5.64
C GLU A 139 11.52 40.98 4.19
N ASP A 140 10.64 40.00 4.01
CA ASP A 140 9.94 39.75 2.75
C ASP A 140 8.54 39.22 3.07
N PRO A 141 7.55 40.12 3.22
CA PRO A 141 6.18 39.72 3.52
C PRO A 141 5.54 38.80 2.47
N SER A 142 6.11 38.72 1.26
CA SER A 142 5.66 37.78 0.22
C SER A 142 6.20 36.36 0.43
N CYS A 143 7.20 36.20 1.30
CA CYS A 143 7.82 34.93 1.66
C CYS A 143 6.99 34.18 2.73
N VAL A 144 5.83 33.69 2.32
CA VAL A 144 4.86 32.98 3.18
C VAL A 144 4.96 31.46 3.12
N MET A 145 5.92 30.92 2.36
CA MET A 145 6.08 29.47 2.23
C MET A 145 6.35 28.81 3.58
N PRO A 146 5.77 27.64 3.87
CA PRO A 146 6.12 26.88 5.05
C PRO A 146 7.57 26.41 4.95
N CYS A 147 8.27 26.32 6.08
CA CYS A 147 9.60 25.71 6.09
C CYS A 147 9.44 24.20 5.84
N PRO A 148 10.25 23.57 4.96
CA PRO A 148 10.22 22.12 4.77
C PRO A 148 10.64 21.49 6.10
N ILE A 149 9.81 20.63 6.67
CA ILE A 149 9.97 20.15 8.04
C ILE A 149 11.07 19.09 8.09
N SER A 150 12.33 19.52 8.17
CA SER A 150 13.40 18.64 8.67
C SER A 150 14.06 19.27 9.89
N PHE A 151 13.31 19.33 10.99
CA PHE A 151 13.87 19.62 12.31
C PHE A 151 13.43 18.55 13.31
N LYS A 152 14.26 17.52 13.46
CA LYS A 152 14.43 16.93 14.79
C LYS A 152 15.40 17.81 15.58
N LYS A 153 14.84 18.74 16.37
CA LYS A 153 15.31 18.83 17.76
C LYS A 153 15.12 17.42 18.33
N GLU A 154 16.09 16.88 19.06
CA GLU A 154 15.99 15.52 19.63
C GLU A 154 14.55 15.26 20.06
N ASP A 155 13.95 14.21 19.51
CA ASP A 155 12.55 13.89 19.77
C ASP A 155 12.39 13.88 21.30
N PRO A 156 11.49 14.69 21.89
CA PRO A 156 11.31 14.78 23.34
C PRO A 156 11.17 13.40 24.01
N CYS A 157 10.70 12.41 23.25
CA CYS A 157 10.49 11.04 23.67
C CYS A 157 11.70 10.10 23.40
N SER A 158 12.77 10.56 22.75
CA SER A 158 14.05 9.83 22.61
C SER A 158 14.82 9.72 23.92
N VAL A 159 14.59 10.63 24.87
CA VAL A 159 15.37 10.75 26.10
C VAL A 159 14.59 10.35 27.34
N THR A 160 13.25 10.31 27.26
CA THR A 160 12.38 10.03 28.41
C THR A 160 11.31 9.01 28.05
N ASN A 161 11.27 7.86 28.75
CA ASN A 161 10.17 6.87 28.70
C ASN A 161 8.89 7.40 29.38
N ARG A 162 8.70 8.72 29.45
CA ARG A 162 7.53 9.33 30.10
C ARG A 162 6.44 9.52 29.06
N PRO A 163 5.16 9.32 29.40
CA PRO A 163 4.02 9.60 28.53
C PRO A 163 3.79 11.12 28.45
N GLY A 164 4.77 11.82 27.88
CA GLY A 164 4.65 13.17 27.36
C GLY A 164 5.53 14.24 28.01
N VAL A 165 5.84 15.29 27.24
CA VAL A 165 6.76 16.39 27.57
C VAL A 165 6.13 17.73 27.19
N ASP A 166 6.27 18.76 28.02
CA ASP A 166 5.76 20.11 27.72
C ASP A 166 6.23 20.62 26.34
N LEU A 167 5.31 21.17 25.56
CA LEU A 167 5.61 21.89 24.34
C LEU A 167 6.26 23.25 24.71
N VAL A 168 7.40 23.58 24.10
CA VAL A 168 8.16 24.82 24.39
C VAL A 168 7.52 26.04 23.68
N ASP A 169 6.19 26.05 23.54
CA ASP A 169 5.43 27.05 22.77
C ASP A 169 4.66 28.04 23.67
N ASN A 170 4.92 28.04 24.99
CA ASN A 170 4.23 28.88 26.00
C ASN A 170 2.71 28.65 26.06
N ASN A 171 2.21 27.52 25.57
CA ASN A 171 0.82 27.14 25.73
C ASN A 171 0.64 26.14 26.87
N CYS A 172 -0.10 26.52 27.90
CA CYS A 172 -0.32 25.70 29.08
C CYS A 172 -1.13 24.43 28.82
N ARG A 173 -1.79 24.29 27.66
CA ARG A 173 -2.61 23.12 27.31
C ARG A 173 -1.89 22.15 26.39
N THR A 174 -0.85 22.57 25.66
CA THR A 174 -0.21 21.72 24.66
C THR A 174 0.93 20.92 25.28
N TYR A 175 1.08 19.68 24.83
CA TYR A 175 2.17 18.80 25.24
C TYR A 175 2.52 17.83 24.11
N TRP A 176 3.72 17.28 24.14
CA TRP A 176 4.08 16.12 23.33
C TRP A 176 3.60 14.87 24.04
N SER A 177 2.79 14.03 23.41
CA SER A 177 2.51 12.66 23.85
C SER A 177 3.59 11.71 23.30
N CYS A 178 4.07 10.76 24.10
CA CYS A 178 5.10 9.82 23.67
C CYS A 178 4.49 8.45 23.37
N MET A 179 4.64 7.98 22.13
CA MET A 179 4.32 6.59 21.75
C MET A 179 5.54 5.95 21.09
N GLU A 180 6.02 4.84 21.65
CA GLU A 180 7.16 4.06 21.16
C GLU A 180 8.44 4.89 20.89
N GLY A 181 8.75 5.82 21.79
CA GLY A 181 9.96 6.65 21.70
C GLY A 181 9.86 7.82 20.72
N ARG A 182 8.63 8.14 20.25
CA ARG A 182 8.36 9.28 19.37
C ARG A 182 7.31 10.25 19.95
N SER A 183 7.50 11.54 19.71
CA SER A 183 6.62 12.62 20.18
C SER A 183 5.49 12.97 19.20
N PHE A 184 4.29 13.17 19.72
CA PHE A 184 3.09 13.57 18.98
C PHE A 184 2.48 14.81 19.65
N PRO A 185 2.13 15.88 18.93
CA PRO A 185 1.54 17.05 19.57
C PRO A 185 0.11 16.69 20.05
N ALA A 186 -0.18 16.98 21.32
CA ALA A 186 -1.43 16.71 22.00
C ALA A 186 -1.86 17.95 22.79
N CYS A 187 -3.14 18.02 23.16
CA CYS A 187 -3.66 19.14 23.93
C CYS A 187 -4.63 18.67 25.01
N CYS A 188 -4.54 19.27 26.19
CA CYS A 188 -5.47 19.04 27.27
C CYS A 188 -6.86 19.61 26.95
N PRO A 189 -7.94 19.08 27.55
CA PRO A 189 -9.28 19.65 27.46
C PRO A 189 -9.34 21.14 27.86
N ALA A 190 -10.46 21.80 27.57
CA ALA A 190 -10.67 23.18 28.00
C ALA A 190 -10.52 23.29 29.53
N ASP A 191 -9.91 24.39 30.00
CA ASP A 191 -9.65 24.68 31.42
C ASP A 191 -8.73 23.67 32.15
N MET A 192 -7.96 22.88 31.39
CA MET A 192 -6.95 21.96 31.92
C MET A 192 -5.56 22.27 31.36
N ARG A 193 -4.54 22.19 32.23
CA ARG A 193 -3.13 22.33 31.88
C ARG A 193 -2.44 20.97 31.88
N TYR A 194 -1.49 20.76 30.98
CA TYR A 194 -0.62 19.59 31.09
C TYR A 194 0.40 19.79 32.22
N ASP A 195 0.53 18.82 33.11
CA ASP A 195 1.52 18.80 34.18
C ASP A 195 2.58 17.73 33.88
N ASP A 196 3.79 18.18 33.54
CA ASP A 196 4.94 17.35 33.16
C ASP A 196 5.39 16.38 34.27
N LYS A 197 5.09 16.70 35.54
CA LYS A 197 5.42 15.87 36.70
C LYS A 197 4.49 14.68 36.85
N SER A 198 3.19 14.89 36.68
CA SER A 198 2.18 13.82 36.75
C SER A 198 1.91 13.15 35.40
N ALA A 199 2.38 13.74 34.30
CA ALA A 199 2.08 13.33 32.93
C ALA A 199 0.57 13.22 32.65
N GLN A 200 -0.19 14.16 33.22
CA GLN A 200 -1.65 14.22 33.10
C GLN A 200 -2.13 15.66 32.91
N CYS A 201 -3.33 15.78 32.33
CA CYS A 201 -4.05 17.05 32.31
C CYS A 201 -4.66 17.30 33.70
N VAL A 202 -4.22 18.37 34.34
CA VAL A 202 -4.70 18.81 35.65
C VAL A 202 -5.59 20.04 35.49
N ASN A 203 -6.58 20.18 36.37
CA ASN A 203 -7.44 21.37 36.36
C ASN A 203 -6.62 22.63 36.63
N ASP A 204 -6.66 23.56 35.68
CA ASP A 204 -6.09 24.90 35.83
C ASP A 204 -7.05 25.90 35.16
N PRO A 205 -8.01 26.46 35.94
CA PRO A 205 -8.99 27.41 35.40
C PRO A 205 -8.38 28.72 34.87
N THR A 206 -7.09 28.95 35.14
CA THR A 206 -6.35 30.10 34.61
C THR A 206 -5.77 29.83 33.23
N CYS A 207 -5.67 28.56 32.85
CA CYS A 207 -5.19 28.09 31.56
C CYS A 207 -6.29 28.17 30.49
N LYS A 208 -6.57 29.39 30.01
CA LYS A 208 -7.62 29.70 29.02
C LYS A 208 -7.13 29.79 27.57
N GLN A 209 -5.90 29.37 27.31
CA GLN A 209 -5.32 29.45 25.96
C GLN A 209 -6.06 28.49 25.02
N SER A 210 -6.23 28.84 23.75
CA SER A 210 -6.68 27.91 22.70
C SER A 210 -5.53 26.97 22.31
N CYS A 211 -5.78 25.83 21.68
CA CYS A 211 -4.73 24.90 21.27
C CYS A 211 -4.21 25.35 19.89
N PRO A 212 -3.21 26.21 19.72
CA PRO A 212 -2.95 26.92 18.45
C PRO A 212 -2.45 25.95 17.39
N ILE A 213 -1.66 24.96 17.82
CA ILE A 213 -1.13 23.90 16.95
C ILE A 213 -2.26 22.96 16.50
N ILE A 214 -3.21 22.62 17.37
CA ILE A 214 -4.28 21.63 17.07
C ILE A 214 -5.53 22.29 16.45
N ASP A 215 -5.85 23.49 16.89
CA ASP A 215 -6.94 24.30 16.36
C ASP A 215 -6.59 24.72 14.93
N ASP A 216 -5.37 25.16 14.57
CA ASP A 216 -5.06 25.42 13.15
C ASP A 216 -5.00 24.15 12.29
N LEU A 217 -4.61 23.00 12.85
CA LEU A 217 -4.56 21.71 12.14
C LEU A 217 -5.96 21.20 11.75
N CYS A 218 -7.00 21.46 12.56
CA CYS A 218 -8.34 20.89 12.39
C CYS A 218 -9.52 21.90 12.50
N ALA A 219 -9.28 23.22 12.56
CA ALA A 219 -10.34 24.25 12.75
C ALA A 219 -11.24 24.41 11.53
N ASP A 220 -10.68 24.35 10.34
CA ASP A 220 -11.47 24.29 9.13
C ASP A 220 -11.83 22.84 8.91
N SER A 221 -13.11 22.49 9.06
CA SER A 221 -13.76 21.19 8.77
C SER A 221 -13.45 20.53 7.41
N LYS A 222 -12.48 21.03 6.65
CA LYS A 222 -11.83 20.36 5.52
C LYS A 222 -10.74 19.46 6.07
N LYS A 223 -10.64 18.24 5.53
CA LYS A 223 -9.57 17.29 5.83
C LYS A 223 -8.22 17.95 5.56
N ILE A 224 -7.59 18.53 6.56
CA ILE A 224 -6.19 18.96 6.48
C ILE A 224 -5.39 17.83 7.12
N SER A 225 -4.50 17.29 6.31
CA SER A 225 -3.64 16.19 6.60
C SER A 225 -2.24 16.62 6.18
N TYR A 226 -1.25 16.42 7.06
CA TYR A 226 0.14 16.82 6.85
C TYR A 226 1.02 15.58 6.79
N SER A 227 2.10 15.61 5.99
CA SER A 227 3.14 14.58 6.04
C SER A 227 3.68 14.47 7.46
N TYR A 228 3.57 13.28 8.06
CA TYR A 228 3.95 13.03 9.45
C TYR A 228 5.47 12.82 9.60
N ASN A 229 6.14 12.37 8.54
CA ASN A 229 7.57 12.10 8.54
C ASN A 229 8.13 12.19 7.11
N ASP A 230 9.13 13.02 6.89
CA ASP A 230 9.83 13.11 5.60
C ASP A 230 10.60 11.81 5.25
N ASN A 231 10.84 10.94 6.24
CA ASN A 231 11.40 9.58 6.08
C ASN A 231 10.33 8.48 6.22
N ASN A 232 9.05 8.84 6.20
CA ASN A 232 7.96 7.91 5.98
C ASN A 232 6.93 8.59 5.09
N CYS A 233 7.17 8.55 3.78
CA CYS A 233 6.35 9.17 2.75
C CYS A 233 4.90 8.69 2.77
N ARG A 234 4.57 7.60 3.48
CA ARG A 234 3.20 7.11 3.66
C ARG A 234 2.48 7.77 4.82
N THR A 235 3.16 8.29 5.82
CA THR A 235 2.53 8.72 7.08
C THR A 235 1.97 10.14 6.99
N TYR A 236 0.80 10.37 7.61
CA TYR A 236 0.17 11.67 7.71
C TYR A 236 -0.68 11.82 8.97
N ILE A 237 -1.18 13.02 9.25
CA ILE A 237 -2.13 13.29 10.35
C ILE A 237 -3.52 13.45 9.77
N TYR A 238 -4.55 12.81 10.30
CA TYR A 238 -5.95 12.95 9.87
C TYR A 238 -6.81 13.53 10.99
N CYS A 239 -7.65 14.52 10.68
CA CYS A 239 -8.60 15.09 11.63
C CYS A 239 -9.90 14.28 11.70
N GLY A 240 -10.01 13.35 12.65
CA GLY A 240 -11.24 12.62 12.97
C GLY A 240 -11.96 13.25 14.16
N SER A 241 -13.22 13.69 13.99
CA SER A 241 -14.01 14.33 15.07
C SER A 241 -13.36 15.58 15.70
N GLY A 242 -12.61 16.36 14.90
CA GLY A 242 -11.91 17.56 15.38
C GLY A 242 -10.66 17.27 16.22
N GLN A 243 -10.17 16.03 16.21
CA GLN A 243 -8.92 15.63 16.87
C GLN A 243 -7.94 15.07 15.82
N PRO A 244 -6.65 15.46 15.88
CA PRO A 244 -5.63 14.91 14.99
C PRO A 244 -5.29 13.48 15.39
N GLN A 245 -5.32 12.57 14.43
CA GLN A 245 -4.98 11.16 14.59
C GLN A 245 -3.86 10.79 13.60
N PRO A 246 -2.81 10.09 14.04
CA PRO A 246 -1.78 9.59 13.12
C PRO A 246 -2.39 8.54 12.18
N ALA A 247 -2.10 8.70 10.89
CA ALA A 247 -2.63 7.91 9.80
C ALA A 247 -1.53 7.55 8.80
N CYS A 248 -1.77 6.54 7.99
CA CYS A 248 -0.80 6.08 7.00
C CYS A 248 -1.47 5.71 5.69
N CYS A 249 -0.84 6.05 4.58
CA CYS A 249 -1.25 5.69 3.24
C CYS A 249 -1.04 4.18 3.01
N PRO A 250 -1.88 3.56 2.17
CA PRO A 250 -1.70 2.18 1.72
C PRO A 250 -0.33 1.96 1.09
N TRP A 251 0.09 0.69 0.99
CA TRP A 251 1.35 0.33 0.36
C TRP A 251 1.43 0.83 -1.08
N GLY A 252 2.57 1.40 -1.47
CA GLY A 252 2.82 1.97 -2.78
C GLY A 252 2.26 3.37 -3.00
N TYR A 253 1.82 4.05 -1.93
CA TYR A 253 1.29 5.40 -2.00
C TYR A 253 2.03 6.32 -1.03
N ARG A 254 2.39 7.52 -1.51
CA ARG A 254 2.83 8.61 -0.65
C ARG A 254 1.66 9.51 -0.29
N TYR A 255 1.69 10.10 0.89
CA TYR A 255 0.79 11.19 1.22
C TYR A 255 1.25 12.47 0.52
N ASP A 256 0.35 13.10 -0.24
CA ASP A 256 0.61 14.39 -0.89
C ASP A 256 -0.15 15.53 -0.19
N ASN A 257 0.62 16.49 0.31
CA ASN A 257 0.08 17.62 1.07
C ASN A 257 -0.66 18.64 0.19
N GLN A 258 -0.43 18.67 -1.13
CA GLN A 258 -1.13 19.60 -2.02
C GLN A 258 -2.54 19.12 -2.36
N SER A 259 -2.66 17.86 -2.75
CA SER A 259 -3.92 17.22 -3.10
C SER A 259 -4.68 16.66 -1.89
N GLN A 260 -4.05 16.66 -0.70
CA GLN A 260 -4.62 16.17 0.54
C GLN A 260 -5.08 14.70 0.46
N THR A 261 -4.36 13.90 -0.33
CA THR A 261 -4.68 12.49 -0.60
C THR A 261 -3.41 11.65 -0.75
N CYS A 262 -3.59 10.32 -0.78
CA CYS A 262 -2.51 9.38 -1.04
C CYS A 262 -2.32 9.22 -2.55
N LEU A 263 -1.18 9.62 -3.09
CA LEU A 263 -0.82 9.47 -4.50
C LEU A 263 0.07 8.24 -4.71
N LEU A 264 -0.10 7.56 -5.84
CA LEU A 264 0.72 6.40 -6.17
C LEU A 264 2.19 6.82 -6.29
N ASP A 265 3.04 6.20 -5.49
CA ASP A 265 4.48 6.38 -5.52
C ASP A 265 5.13 5.04 -5.13
N ALA A 266 5.44 4.22 -6.13
CA ALA A 266 6.06 2.91 -5.91
C ALA A 266 7.47 3.01 -5.27
N SER A 267 8.09 4.19 -5.26
CA SER A 267 9.34 4.42 -4.53
C SER A 267 9.14 4.48 -3.01
N CYS A 268 7.90 4.65 -2.57
CA CYS A 268 7.46 4.73 -1.18
C CYS A 268 7.21 3.35 -0.52
N ASP A 269 7.49 2.25 -1.22
CA ASP A 269 7.18 0.86 -0.82
C ASP A 269 8.08 0.28 0.30
N HIS A 270 9.11 0.99 0.76
CA HIS A 270 10.05 0.46 1.77
C HIS A 270 9.80 0.97 3.20
N GLU A 271 8.85 1.87 3.41
CA GLU A 271 8.62 2.50 4.72
C GLU A 271 7.42 1.86 5.42
N ILE A 272 7.68 1.27 6.60
CA ILE A 272 6.71 0.52 7.39
C ILE A 272 5.76 1.51 8.07
N CYS A 273 4.44 1.37 7.89
CA CYS A 273 3.47 2.07 8.73
C CYS A 273 3.59 1.52 10.16
N PRO A 274 3.82 2.35 11.18
CA PRO A 274 3.88 1.86 12.56
C PRO A 274 2.54 1.25 12.99
N ASP A 275 2.56 0.17 13.76
CA ASP A 275 1.39 -0.66 14.09
C ASP A 275 0.24 0.08 14.81
N GLN A 276 0.50 1.30 15.31
CA GLN A 276 -0.47 2.14 16.02
C GLN A 276 -1.12 3.21 15.12
N PHE A 277 -0.75 3.28 13.83
CA PHE A 277 -1.31 4.25 12.89
C PHE A 277 -2.58 3.67 12.29
N ILE A 278 -3.62 4.51 12.17
CA ILE A 278 -4.80 4.11 11.42
C ILE A 278 -4.37 4.06 9.94
N GLU A 279 -4.24 2.86 9.38
CA GLU A 279 -4.18 2.72 7.92
C GLU A 279 -5.53 3.20 7.41
N ILE A 280 -5.58 4.48 7.05
CA ILE A 280 -6.78 5.04 6.46
C ILE A 280 -6.84 4.35 5.12
N LYS A 281 -7.90 3.55 4.95
CA LYS A 281 -8.33 3.03 3.66
C LYS A 281 -8.70 4.24 2.79
N THR A 282 -7.71 4.99 2.32
CA THR A 282 -7.89 5.93 1.22
C THR A 282 -8.38 5.08 0.08
N CYS A 283 -9.46 5.54 -0.52
CA CYS A 283 -10.08 4.71 -1.48
C CYS A 283 -9.14 4.55 -2.68
N LEU A 284 -8.67 3.32 -2.93
CA LEU A 284 -7.77 2.97 -4.04
C LEU A 284 -8.46 3.10 -5.42
N TYR A 285 -9.65 3.68 -5.40
CA TYR A 285 -10.57 3.79 -6.50
C TYR A 285 -11.07 5.23 -6.59
N GLU A 286 -10.82 5.87 -7.73
CA GLU A 286 -11.43 7.18 -8.04
C GLU A 286 -12.58 6.98 -9.01
N LYS A 287 -13.68 7.72 -8.80
CA LYS A 287 -14.81 7.72 -9.73
C LYS A 287 -14.34 8.31 -11.06
N TYR A 288 -14.38 7.51 -12.12
CA TYR A 288 -14.00 7.94 -13.46
C TYR A 288 -15.11 8.76 -14.12
N ASP A 289 -16.38 8.35 -13.93
CA ASP A 289 -17.50 8.96 -14.65
C ASP A 289 -18.86 8.83 -13.94
N PRO A 290 -19.91 9.51 -14.47
CA PRO A 290 -21.28 9.43 -13.95
C PRO A 290 -21.90 8.02 -14.06
N GLU A 291 -21.47 7.20 -15.02
CA GLU A 291 -21.93 5.83 -15.25
C GLU A 291 -21.42 4.82 -14.21
N GLY A 292 -20.57 5.25 -13.27
CA GLY A 292 -20.09 4.43 -12.15
C GLY A 292 -18.83 3.62 -12.47
N ARG A 293 -18.12 3.96 -13.54
CA ARG A 293 -16.75 3.46 -13.76
C ARG A 293 -15.82 4.10 -12.74
N TYR A 294 -14.81 3.35 -12.31
CA TYR A 294 -13.81 3.78 -11.35
C TYR A 294 -12.43 3.27 -11.76
N PHE A 295 -11.36 3.95 -11.39
CA PHE A 295 -10.00 3.48 -11.67
C PHE A 295 -9.40 2.77 -10.48
N TYR A 296 -8.87 1.56 -10.66
CA TYR A 296 -7.88 1.06 -9.71
C TYR A 296 -6.57 1.80 -9.96
N ILE A 297 -6.10 2.57 -8.98
CA ILE A 297 -4.99 3.52 -9.19
C ILE A 297 -3.68 2.80 -9.58
N ARG A 298 -3.49 1.51 -9.22
CA ARG A 298 -2.33 0.70 -9.69
C ARG A 298 -2.45 0.14 -11.12
N GLY A 299 -3.61 0.22 -11.77
CA GLY A 299 -3.88 -0.47 -13.04
C GLY A 299 -4.09 0.41 -14.28
N HIS A 300 -4.28 1.73 -14.14
CA HIS A 300 -4.61 2.69 -15.22
C HIS A 300 -5.75 2.29 -16.19
N GLN A 301 -6.46 1.19 -15.93
CA GLN A 301 -7.58 0.69 -16.72
C GLN A 301 -8.88 0.96 -15.94
N PRO A 302 -9.82 1.74 -16.50
CA PRO A 302 -11.07 2.04 -15.81
C PRO A 302 -11.87 0.75 -15.68
N GLN A 303 -12.22 0.39 -14.45
CA GLN A 303 -13.07 -0.74 -14.11
C GLN A 303 -14.52 -0.25 -14.00
N PRO A 304 -15.47 -0.82 -14.73
CA PRO A 304 -16.87 -0.54 -14.46
C PRO A 304 -17.28 -1.20 -13.14
N CYS A 305 -17.98 -0.46 -12.29
CA CYS A 305 -18.89 -1.12 -11.37
C CYS A 305 -19.89 -1.95 -12.19
N SER A 306 -20.31 -3.12 -11.67
CA SER A 306 -21.34 -3.93 -12.31
C SER A 306 -22.54 -3.03 -12.70
N PRO A 307 -23.11 -3.11 -13.92
CA PRO A 307 -24.30 -2.35 -14.27
C PRO A 307 -25.36 -2.47 -13.16
N THR A 308 -25.81 -1.35 -12.58
CA THR A 308 -26.74 -1.17 -11.43
C THR A 308 -26.13 -0.82 -10.06
N VAL A 309 -24.81 -0.88 -9.89
CA VAL A 309 -24.13 -0.35 -8.69
C VAL A 309 -23.32 0.87 -9.06
N LEU A 310 -23.34 1.89 -8.19
CA LEU A 310 -22.52 3.08 -8.36
C LEU A 310 -21.31 2.98 -7.44
N PHE A 311 -20.17 3.38 -7.96
CA PHE A 311 -19.00 3.57 -7.15
C PHE A 311 -19.30 4.59 -6.05
N ASN A 312 -19.06 4.21 -4.80
CA ASN A 312 -19.27 5.02 -3.63
C ASN A 312 -17.93 5.32 -2.98
N GLU A 313 -17.52 6.58 -3.12
CA GLU A 313 -16.27 7.14 -2.59
C GLU A 313 -16.19 7.03 -1.06
N THR A 314 -17.31 6.99 -0.36
CA THR A 314 -17.36 6.89 1.11
C THR A 314 -17.11 5.48 1.60
N THR A 315 -17.64 4.45 0.92
CA THR A 315 -17.44 3.04 1.28
C THR A 315 -16.29 2.38 0.54
N CYS A 316 -15.62 3.14 -0.31
CA CYS A 316 -14.59 2.66 -1.21
C CYS A 316 -14.94 1.40 -2.01
N GLY A 317 -16.06 1.44 -2.72
CA GLY A 317 -16.48 0.29 -3.50
C GLY A 317 -17.79 0.50 -4.23
N CYS A 318 -18.16 -0.45 -5.08
CA CYS A 318 -19.42 -0.42 -5.80
C CYS A 318 -20.59 -0.76 -4.87
N THR A 319 -21.44 0.22 -4.58
CA THR A 319 -22.63 0.04 -3.74
C THR A 319 -23.91 0.24 -4.54
N ILE A 320 -24.97 -0.47 -4.14
CA ILE A 320 -26.30 -0.32 -4.73
C ILE A 320 -26.88 1.01 -4.23
N PRO A 321 -27.27 1.95 -5.11
CA PRO A 321 -28.01 3.14 -4.69
C PRO A 321 -29.26 2.70 -3.93
N ARG A 322 -29.58 3.31 -2.79
CA ARG A 322 -30.68 2.89 -1.87
C ARG A 322 -32.07 2.71 -2.54
N ASN A 323 -32.23 3.14 -3.80
CA ASN A 323 -33.48 3.12 -4.55
C ASN A 323 -33.49 2.20 -5.80
N GLN A 324 -32.43 1.43 -6.09
CA GLN A 324 -32.45 0.46 -7.19
C GLN A 324 -32.35 -0.98 -6.68
N SER A 325 -33.51 -1.52 -6.32
CA SER A 325 -33.68 -2.97 -6.16
C SER A 325 -33.77 -3.60 -7.55
N THR A 326 -32.65 -3.99 -8.16
CA THR A 326 -32.71 -4.85 -9.35
C THR A 326 -33.05 -6.26 -8.91
N SER A 327 -34.32 -6.62 -9.07
CA SER A 327 -34.81 -7.99 -8.99
C SER A 327 -34.19 -8.81 -10.14
N GLY A 328 -33.04 -9.42 -9.89
CA GLY A 328 -32.38 -10.32 -10.83
C GLY A 328 -31.03 -10.75 -10.29
N CYS A 329 -30.78 -12.05 -10.23
CA CYS A 329 -29.50 -12.57 -9.78
C CYS A 329 -28.42 -12.26 -10.81
N LYS A 330 -27.51 -11.36 -10.47
CA LYS A 330 -26.43 -10.91 -11.36
C LYS A 330 -25.15 -11.69 -11.11
N ILE A 331 -24.73 -12.45 -12.13
CA ILE A 331 -23.43 -13.12 -12.15
C ILE A 331 -22.34 -12.04 -12.33
N ASP A 332 -21.50 -11.89 -11.32
CA ASP A 332 -20.42 -10.89 -11.32
C ASP A 332 -19.10 -11.46 -11.85
N LEU A 333 -18.97 -12.79 -11.86
CA LEU A 333 -17.83 -13.54 -12.37
C LEU A 333 -18.30 -14.87 -12.95
N ASN A 334 -17.85 -15.19 -14.16
CA ASN A 334 -18.05 -16.49 -14.80
C ASN A 334 -16.79 -16.90 -15.56
N ILE A 335 -15.81 -17.42 -14.82
CA ILE A 335 -14.54 -17.86 -15.39
C ILE A 335 -14.75 -19.20 -16.08
N THR A 336 -14.42 -19.21 -17.36
CA THR A 336 -14.35 -20.41 -18.17
C THR A 336 -13.03 -20.48 -18.92
N PHE A 337 -12.68 -21.70 -19.30
CA PHE A 337 -11.39 -22.05 -19.86
C PHE A 337 -11.62 -22.58 -21.28
N TYR A 338 -11.23 -21.81 -22.29
CA TYR A 338 -11.50 -22.18 -23.68
C TYR A 338 -10.32 -21.80 -24.60
N GLN A 339 -9.93 -22.73 -25.47
CA GLN A 339 -8.88 -22.53 -26.49
C GLN A 339 -7.52 -22.02 -25.97
N GLY A 340 -7.22 -22.26 -24.70
CA GLY A 340 -5.96 -21.83 -24.07
C GLY A 340 -6.01 -20.44 -23.45
N GLU A 341 -7.19 -19.83 -23.43
CA GLU A 341 -7.44 -18.58 -22.75
C GLU A 341 -8.37 -18.79 -21.56
N MET A 342 -8.24 -17.88 -20.59
CA MET A 342 -9.16 -17.73 -19.48
C MET A 342 -10.06 -16.54 -19.78
N MET A 343 -11.38 -16.75 -19.76
CA MET A 343 -12.36 -15.70 -20.07
C MET A 343 -13.36 -15.56 -18.94
N ASP A 344 -13.60 -14.32 -18.51
CA ASP A 344 -14.78 -13.98 -17.72
C ASP A 344 -15.97 -13.73 -18.65
N LYS A 345 -16.88 -14.71 -18.77
CA LYS A 345 -18.10 -14.58 -19.59
C LYS A 345 -19.07 -13.55 -19.05
N ALA A 346 -18.90 -13.09 -17.81
CA ALA A 346 -19.71 -12.01 -17.28
C ALA A 346 -19.21 -10.64 -17.78
N GLU A 347 -18.00 -10.55 -18.35
CA GLU A 347 -17.33 -9.31 -18.80
C GLU A 347 -17.34 -8.20 -17.75
N ASN A 348 -17.30 -8.60 -16.47
CA ASN A 348 -17.57 -7.71 -15.34
C ASN A 348 -16.36 -7.55 -14.42
N THR A 349 -15.25 -8.24 -14.69
CA THR A 349 -14.00 -8.06 -13.96
C THR A 349 -12.78 -8.34 -14.83
N TRP A 350 -11.69 -7.63 -14.57
CA TRP A 350 -10.36 -8.05 -15.00
C TRP A 350 -9.82 -9.13 -14.07
N LEU A 351 -9.09 -10.10 -14.63
CA LEU A 351 -8.51 -11.24 -13.93
C LEU A 351 -6.99 -11.21 -14.08
N GLU A 352 -6.28 -11.33 -12.96
CA GLU A 352 -4.84 -11.55 -12.98
C GLU A 352 -4.52 -13.02 -12.74
N THR A 353 -3.54 -13.54 -13.46
CA THR A 353 -3.01 -14.88 -13.26
C THR A 353 -1.55 -14.82 -12.91
N SER A 354 -1.12 -15.69 -12.01
CA SER A 354 0.30 -15.89 -11.77
C SER A 354 0.99 -16.66 -12.91
N SER A 355 2.31 -16.55 -13.00
CA SER A 355 3.12 -17.18 -14.06
C SER A 355 3.11 -18.72 -14.02
N ASN A 356 2.78 -19.32 -12.89
CA ASN A 356 2.77 -20.78 -12.70
C ASN A 356 1.39 -21.42 -12.93
N LEU A 357 0.37 -20.63 -13.28
CA LEU A 357 -0.91 -21.16 -13.71
C LEU A 357 -0.79 -21.70 -15.14
N LYS A 358 -0.95 -23.01 -15.34
CA LYS A 358 -0.98 -23.58 -16.68
C LYS A 358 -2.40 -23.46 -17.24
N LEU A 359 -2.56 -22.54 -18.17
CA LEU A 359 -3.81 -22.35 -18.91
C LEU A 359 -4.15 -23.58 -19.79
N PRO A 360 -5.43 -23.69 -20.20
CA PRO A 360 -5.93 -24.82 -20.97
C PRO A 360 -5.13 -25.08 -22.24
N SER A 361 -5.31 -26.26 -22.83
CA SER A 361 -4.82 -26.54 -24.18
C SER A 361 -5.96 -27.08 -25.03
N LYS A 362 -5.77 -27.22 -26.34
CA LYS A 362 -6.78 -27.83 -27.23
C LYS A 362 -7.23 -29.24 -26.78
N GLN A 363 -6.47 -29.91 -25.91
CA GLN A 363 -6.72 -31.27 -25.42
C GLN A 363 -7.25 -31.30 -23.98
N GLU A 364 -7.17 -30.20 -23.23
CA GLU A 364 -7.60 -30.13 -21.83
C GLU A 364 -8.31 -28.80 -21.56
N PRO A 365 -9.63 -28.79 -21.30
CA PRO A 365 -10.42 -27.57 -21.07
C PRO A 365 -10.29 -27.02 -19.65
N TYR A 366 -9.24 -27.37 -18.91
CA TYR A 366 -9.09 -27.03 -17.50
C TYR A 366 -7.83 -26.20 -17.27
N ALA A 367 -7.88 -25.27 -16.31
CA ALA A 367 -6.66 -24.67 -15.76
C ALA A 367 -6.02 -25.63 -14.76
N THR A 368 -4.71 -25.82 -14.86
CA THR A 368 -3.95 -26.70 -13.95
C THR A 368 -3.16 -25.87 -12.94
N PHE A 369 -3.42 -26.14 -11.67
CA PHE A 369 -2.76 -25.56 -10.50
C PHE A 369 -1.75 -26.56 -9.96
N ARG A 370 -0.49 -26.11 -9.79
CA ARG A 370 0.65 -26.99 -9.47
C ARG A 370 1.30 -26.70 -8.13
N ASN A 371 1.00 -25.55 -7.54
CA ASN A 371 1.45 -25.12 -6.23
C ASN A 371 0.71 -23.84 -5.84
N GLY A 372 1.04 -23.25 -4.70
CA GLY A 372 0.44 -21.98 -4.31
C GLY A 372 0.97 -20.76 -5.07
N ASP A 373 1.95 -20.94 -5.98
CA ASP A 373 2.26 -19.92 -6.96
C ASP A 373 1.29 -19.97 -8.16
N SER A 374 0.41 -20.98 -8.30
CA SER A 374 -0.66 -21.01 -9.30
C SER A 374 -1.90 -20.31 -8.71
N ALA A 375 -2.20 -19.09 -9.14
CA ALA A 375 -3.27 -18.28 -8.57
C ALA A 375 -4.03 -17.51 -9.65
N ILE A 376 -5.33 -17.32 -9.41
CA ILE A 376 -6.14 -16.33 -10.13
C ILE A 376 -6.60 -15.29 -9.10
N LEU A 377 -6.25 -14.02 -9.30
CA LEU A 377 -6.61 -12.93 -8.41
C LEU A 377 -7.83 -12.21 -8.96
N ILE A 378 -8.83 -12.01 -8.11
CA ILE A 378 -10.07 -11.31 -8.44
C ILE A 378 -10.10 -9.97 -7.70
N ARG A 379 -9.45 -8.96 -8.28
CA ARG A 379 -9.32 -7.62 -7.64
C ARG A 379 -10.64 -6.90 -7.39
N LYS A 380 -11.71 -7.28 -8.08
CA LYS A 380 -13.04 -6.70 -7.86
C LYS A 380 -13.57 -6.87 -6.45
N TYR A 381 -13.12 -7.89 -5.72
CA TYR A 381 -13.53 -8.15 -4.33
C TYR A 381 -12.51 -7.69 -3.30
N ASP A 382 -11.55 -6.87 -3.70
CA ASP A 382 -10.59 -6.28 -2.78
C ASP A 382 -11.28 -5.28 -1.85
N HIS A 383 -11.20 -5.50 -0.54
CA HIS A 383 -11.83 -4.64 0.47
C HIS A 383 -13.36 -4.49 0.35
N VAL A 384 -14.05 -5.41 -0.35
CA VAL A 384 -15.51 -5.37 -0.53
C VAL A 384 -16.21 -6.28 0.46
N ALA A 385 -17.14 -5.72 1.25
CA ALA A 385 -18.09 -6.50 2.05
C ALA A 385 -19.18 -7.10 1.15
N LEU A 386 -19.60 -8.33 1.43
CA LEU A 386 -20.56 -9.07 0.61
C LEU A 386 -21.86 -9.29 1.39
N ASP A 387 -23.00 -9.05 0.74
CA ASP A 387 -24.32 -9.22 1.34
C ASP A 387 -24.91 -10.60 1.05
N LYS A 388 -25.22 -10.88 -0.22
CA LYS A 388 -25.70 -12.18 -0.69
C LYS A 388 -24.68 -12.73 -1.65
N VAL A 389 -24.35 -14.01 -1.52
CA VAL A 389 -23.33 -14.65 -2.36
C VAL A 389 -23.87 -15.95 -2.89
N PHE A 390 -23.58 -16.22 -4.16
CA PHE A 390 -23.61 -17.54 -4.75
C PHE A 390 -22.25 -17.81 -5.38
N THR A 391 -21.70 -18.99 -5.10
CA THR A 391 -20.44 -19.45 -5.70
C THR A 391 -20.61 -20.86 -6.21
N LYS A 392 -20.14 -21.13 -7.43
CA LYS A 392 -20.02 -22.47 -8.01
C LYS A 392 -18.56 -22.68 -8.41
N LEU A 393 -17.96 -23.78 -7.96
CA LEU A 393 -16.59 -24.17 -8.31
C LEU A 393 -16.58 -25.62 -8.78
N SER A 394 -16.12 -25.86 -10.01
CA SER A 394 -15.90 -27.21 -10.54
C SER A 394 -14.40 -27.52 -10.57
N PHE A 395 -13.96 -28.54 -9.83
CA PHE A 395 -12.54 -28.85 -9.65
C PHE A 395 -12.24 -30.35 -9.53
N ILE A 396 -11.01 -30.74 -9.86
CA ILE A 396 -10.47 -32.10 -9.78
C ILE A 396 -9.17 -32.04 -8.96
N PRO A 397 -9.21 -32.39 -7.66
CA PRO A 397 -8.02 -32.44 -6.82
C PRO A 397 -7.07 -33.55 -7.29
N ASP A 398 -5.76 -33.28 -7.23
CA ASP A 398 -4.75 -34.29 -7.56
C ASP A 398 -4.77 -35.45 -6.54
N THR A 399 -4.51 -36.67 -7.01
CA THR A 399 -4.42 -37.87 -6.16
C THR A 399 -3.07 -37.98 -5.46
N VAL A 400 -2.03 -37.32 -6.00
CA VAL A 400 -0.63 -37.48 -5.56
C VAL A 400 -0.17 -36.38 -4.60
N SER A 401 -0.95 -35.30 -4.44
CA SER A 401 -0.55 -34.18 -3.57
C SER A 401 -0.38 -34.64 -2.11
N THR A 402 0.84 -34.43 -1.58
CA THR A 402 1.22 -34.71 -0.19
C THR A 402 0.89 -33.55 0.76
N ILE A 403 0.25 -32.49 0.25
CA ILE A 403 -0.10 -31.32 1.05
C ILE A 403 -1.47 -31.57 1.66
N ASP A 404 -1.48 -31.60 3.00
CA ASP A 404 -2.66 -31.92 3.78
C ASP A 404 -3.74 -30.85 3.62
N LYS A 405 -3.35 -29.57 3.53
CA LYS A 405 -4.28 -28.44 3.46
C LYS A 405 -4.03 -27.59 2.23
N GLN A 406 -5.02 -27.50 1.35
CA GLN A 406 -4.95 -26.77 0.09
C GLN A 406 -6.02 -25.71 0.01
N ILE A 407 -5.68 -24.54 -0.52
CA ILE A 407 -6.59 -23.41 -0.62
C ILE A 407 -7.23 -23.40 -2.01
N LEU A 408 -8.55 -23.55 -2.06
CA LEU A 408 -9.30 -23.54 -3.32
C LEU A 408 -9.73 -22.13 -3.70
N ILE A 409 -10.36 -21.40 -2.77
CA ILE A 409 -10.69 -19.99 -2.92
C ILE A 409 -10.62 -19.32 -1.55
N SER A 410 -9.94 -18.19 -1.43
CA SER A 410 -9.79 -17.49 -0.15
C SER A 410 -9.40 -16.04 -0.32
N ASN A 411 -9.74 -15.19 0.64
CA ASN A 411 -9.20 -13.84 0.80
C ASN A 411 -8.32 -13.75 2.05
N CYS A 412 -7.44 -14.74 2.25
CA CYS A 412 -6.51 -14.78 3.36
C CYS A 412 -5.20 -14.03 3.04
N ARG A 413 -4.63 -13.41 4.08
CA ARG A 413 -3.34 -12.67 4.04
C ARG A 413 -2.16 -13.44 4.64
N THR A 414 -2.41 -14.40 5.53
CA THR A 414 -1.37 -15.22 6.17
C THR A 414 -1.82 -16.67 6.32
N LYS A 415 -0.87 -17.56 6.65
CA LYS A 415 -1.18 -18.97 6.96
C LYS A 415 -2.09 -19.05 8.18
N ALA A 416 -3.38 -19.23 7.96
CA ALA A 416 -4.33 -19.96 8.83
C ALA A 416 -4.13 -19.84 10.36
N SER A 417 -3.83 -18.65 10.90
CA SER A 417 -3.73 -18.42 12.34
C SER A 417 -4.48 -17.16 12.76
N ASN A 418 -5.02 -17.21 13.98
CA ASN A 418 -6.35 -16.74 14.36
C ASN A 418 -6.63 -15.21 14.38
N SER A 419 -5.71 -14.32 14.01
CA SER A 419 -5.96 -12.86 14.00
C SER A 419 -6.26 -12.27 12.62
N ASP A 420 -5.81 -12.91 11.54
CA ASP A 420 -6.03 -12.51 10.13
C ASP A 420 -6.95 -13.51 9.41
N SER A 421 -8.03 -13.92 10.08
CA SER A 421 -8.95 -14.92 9.53
C SER A 421 -9.63 -14.36 8.26
N PRO A 422 -9.58 -15.07 7.12
CA PRO A 422 -10.27 -14.67 5.90
C PRO A 422 -11.76 -14.50 6.16
N SER A 423 -12.42 -13.62 5.41
CA SER A 423 -13.88 -13.49 5.49
C SER A 423 -14.63 -14.51 4.64
N PHE A 424 -13.96 -15.04 3.62
CA PHE A 424 -14.47 -16.11 2.79
C PHE A 424 -13.31 -17.06 2.43
N ASP A 425 -13.44 -18.33 2.81
CA ASP A 425 -12.36 -19.31 2.67
C ASP A 425 -12.93 -20.70 2.40
N VAL A 426 -12.38 -21.35 1.39
CA VAL A 426 -12.69 -22.72 1.00
C VAL A 426 -11.38 -23.47 0.84
N ARG A 427 -11.21 -24.51 1.65
CA ARG A 427 -10.01 -25.33 1.70
C ARG A 427 -10.33 -26.79 1.54
N LEU A 428 -9.35 -27.52 1.04
CA LEU A 428 -9.35 -28.97 1.05
C LEU A 428 -8.43 -29.41 2.19
N ASP A 429 -8.99 -30.12 3.16
CA ASP A 429 -8.27 -30.98 4.10
C ASP A 429 -8.19 -32.40 3.49
N PRO A 430 -7.37 -33.35 3.99
CA PRO A 430 -7.16 -34.62 3.27
C PRO A 430 -8.43 -35.43 2.96
N SER A 431 -9.52 -35.21 3.71
CA SER A 431 -10.78 -35.94 3.61
C SER A 431 -12.03 -35.08 3.44
N ALA A 432 -11.92 -33.74 3.48
CA ALA A 432 -13.08 -32.86 3.45
C ALA A 432 -12.80 -31.49 2.81
N ILE A 433 -13.85 -30.89 2.27
CA ILE A 433 -13.92 -29.47 1.94
C ILE A 433 -14.32 -28.74 3.23
N LEU A 434 -13.49 -27.79 3.65
CA LEU A 434 -13.76 -26.89 4.78
C LEU A 434 -14.13 -25.52 4.22
N ILE A 435 -15.26 -24.99 4.65
CA ILE A 435 -15.78 -23.68 4.20
C ILE A 435 -15.93 -22.81 5.44
N HIS A 436 -15.27 -21.66 5.44
CA HIS A 436 -15.36 -20.66 6.49
C HIS A 436 -15.89 -19.35 5.91
N ILE A 437 -16.94 -18.81 6.52
CA ILE A 437 -17.53 -17.52 6.17
C ILE A 437 -17.63 -16.69 7.46
N ARG A 438 -17.09 -15.48 7.43
CA ARG A 438 -17.05 -14.57 8.60
C ARG A 438 -17.83 -13.29 8.34
N THR A 439 -18.64 -12.93 9.32
CA THR A 439 -19.46 -11.71 9.35
C THR A 439 -19.03 -10.83 10.52
N ASP A 440 -19.62 -9.64 10.66
CA ASP A 440 -19.30 -8.73 11.77
C ASP A 440 -19.69 -9.31 13.14
N SER A 441 -20.69 -10.19 13.19
CA SER A 441 -21.24 -10.73 14.44
C SER A 441 -20.88 -12.20 14.70
N ASP A 442 -20.70 -13.02 13.65
CA ASP A 442 -20.50 -14.47 13.78
C ASP A 442 -19.73 -15.09 12.59
N SER A 443 -19.51 -16.41 12.63
CA SER A 443 -18.90 -17.18 11.54
C SER A 443 -19.58 -18.53 11.31
N ALA A 444 -19.65 -18.95 10.05
CA ALA A 444 -20.09 -20.29 9.66
C ALA A 444 -18.91 -21.18 9.28
N ASN A 445 -18.95 -22.44 9.70
CA ASN A 445 -17.97 -23.46 9.38
C ASN A 445 -18.69 -24.70 8.83
N LEU A 446 -18.65 -24.89 7.52
CA LEU A 446 -19.29 -26.04 6.85
C LEU A 446 -18.23 -27.05 6.43
N THR A 447 -18.54 -28.34 6.59
CA THR A 447 -17.63 -29.44 6.23
C THR A 447 -18.36 -30.42 5.33
N LEU A 448 -17.84 -30.63 4.13
CA LEU A 448 -18.43 -31.46 3.08
C LEU A 448 -17.43 -32.52 2.58
N PRO A 449 -17.87 -33.72 2.17
CA PRO A 449 -16.97 -34.73 1.61
C PRO A 449 -16.54 -34.35 0.19
N TYR A 450 -15.41 -34.87 -0.29
CA TYR A 450 -15.03 -34.80 -1.70
C TYR A 450 -14.19 -36.01 -2.09
N GLN A 451 -13.96 -36.21 -3.38
CA GLN A 451 -13.14 -37.32 -3.88
C GLN A 451 -12.00 -36.83 -4.76
N LYS A 452 -10.76 -37.16 -4.36
CA LYS A 452 -9.54 -36.88 -5.14
C LYS A 452 -9.57 -37.63 -6.48
N GLY A 453 -8.98 -37.03 -7.51
CA GLY A 453 -8.88 -37.61 -8.86
C GLY A 453 -10.18 -37.61 -9.67
N THR A 454 -11.27 -37.06 -9.14
CA THR A 454 -12.58 -37.02 -9.80
C THR A 454 -13.15 -35.60 -9.81
N LYS A 455 -14.17 -35.35 -10.64
CA LYS A 455 -14.83 -34.04 -10.70
C LYS A 455 -15.70 -33.84 -9.46
N ASN A 456 -15.45 -32.74 -8.77
CA ASN A 456 -16.26 -32.23 -7.67
C ASN A 456 -16.81 -30.87 -8.09
N THR A 457 -18.10 -30.65 -7.90
CA THR A 457 -18.75 -29.36 -8.12
C THR A 457 -19.31 -28.88 -6.79
N LEU A 458 -18.68 -27.83 -6.25
CA LEU A 458 -19.07 -27.20 -5.01
C LEU A 458 -19.96 -25.99 -5.31
N TYR A 459 -21.04 -25.88 -4.56
CA TYR A 459 -21.96 -24.77 -4.54
C TYR A 459 -21.98 -24.17 -3.14
N ILE A 460 -21.92 -22.85 -3.03
CA ILE A 460 -22.03 -22.10 -1.78
C ILE A 460 -23.06 -21.01 -2.00
N SER A 461 -24.00 -20.84 -1.07
CA SER A 461 -24.94 -19.73 -1.04
C SER A 461 -25.02 -19.12 0.34
N TYR A 462 -25.11 -17.80 0.37
CA TYR A 462 -25.28 -17.00 1.58
C TYR A 462 -26.35 -15.92 1.34
N ASP A 463 -27.31 -15.80 2.26
CA ASP A 463 -28.51 -14.97 2.07
C ASP A 463 -28.76 -13.93 3.17
N LEU A 464 -27.74 -13.61 3.99
CA LEU A 464 -27.80 -12.80 5.23
C LEU A 464 -28.48 -13.49 6.43
N GLN A 465 -28.96 -14.72 6.28
CA GLN A 465 -29.58 -15.48 7.38
C GLN A 465 -28.90 -16.83 7.60
N ARG A 466 -28.41 -17.45 6.52
CA ARG A 466 -27.75 -18.75 6.56
C ARG A 466 -26.73 -18.90 5.43
N ALA A 467 -25.70 -19.68 5.73
CA ALA A 467 -24.77 -20.21 4.75
C ALA A 467 -25.18 -21.65 4.42
N VAL A 468 -25.33 -21.95 3.13
CA VAL A 468 -25.61 -23.29 2.60
C VAL A 468 -24.48 -23.68 1.67
N ALA A 469 -23.98 -24.91 1.79
CA ALA A 469 -23.02 -25.44 0.85
C ALA A 469 -23.41 -26.86 0.43
N ARG A 470 -23.31 -27.13 -0.87
CA ARG A 470 -23.59 -28.42 -1.48
C ARG A 470 -22.43 -28.84 -2.35
N VAL A 471 -22.01 -30.09 -2.26
CA VAL A 471 -21.02 -30.67 -3.17
C VAL A 471 -21.63 -31.82 -3.94
N GLU A 472 -21.33 -31.87 -5.23
CA GLU A 472 -21.64 -32.97 -6.12
C GLU A 472 -20.35 -33.62 -6.58
N THR A 473 -20.21 -34.92 -6.34
CA THR A 473 -19.02 -35.71 -6.69
C THR A 473 -19.40 -36.82 -7.66
N VAL A 474 -18.65 -36.97 -8.74
CA VAL A 474 -18.85 -38.05 -9.70
C VAL A 474 -18.14 -39.31 -9.23
N ASP A 475 -18.89 -40.38 -8.96
CA ASP A 475 -18.33 -41.68 -8.60
C ASP A 475 -17.63 -42.29 -9.84
N PRO A 476 -16.33 -42.58 -9.79
CA PRO A 476 -15.58 -43.04 -10.96
C PRO A 476 -15.92 -44.47 -11.38
N SER A 477 -16.55 -45.27 -10.52
CA SER A 477 -16.91 -46.66 -10.80
C SER A 477 -18.31 -46.81 -11.40
N THR A 478 -19.25 -45.96 -10.96
CA THR A 478 -20.66 -46.04 -11.38
C THR A 478 -21.07 -44.89 -12.30
N ASN A 479 -20.23 -43.85 -12.41
CA ASN A 479 -20.53 -42.58 -13.08
C ASN A 479 -21.80 -41.88 -12.52
N GLN A 480 -22.22 -42.23 -11.31
CA GLN A 480 -23.33 -41.61 -10.61
C GLN A 480 -22.85 -40.38 -9.82
N ILE A 481 -23.73 -39.38 -9.70
CA ILE A 481 -23.46 -38.17 -8.92
C ILE A 481 -23.91 -38.42 -7.47
N LYS A 482 -22.99 -38.28 -6.52
CA LYS A 482 -23.29 -38.23 -5.09
C LYS A 482 -23.35 -36.78 -4.65
N SER A 483 -24.40 -36.40 -3.93
CA SER A 483 -24.57 -35.05 -3.39
C SER A 483 -24.54 -35.04 -1.87
N SER A 484 -23.90 -34.03 -1.29
CA SER A 484 -23.91 -33.77 0.15
C SER A 484 -24.15 -32.28 0.38
N GLU A 485 -24.97 -31.94 1.37
CA GLU A 485 -25.33 -30.56 1.69
C GLU A 485 -25.19 -30.30 3.19
N LYS A 486 -24.80 -29.06 3.53
CA LYS A 486 -24.71 -28.54 4.88
C LYS A 486 -25.23 -27.11 4.91
N GLU A 487 -25.87 -26.76 6.02
CA GLU A 487 -26.30 -25.40 6.31
C GLU A 487 -25.93 -24.99 7.73
N GLN A 488 -25.73 -23.70 7.94
CA GLN A 488 -25.56 -23.09 9.25
C GLN A 488 -26.17 -21.68 9.22
N SER A 489 -26.89 -21.31 10.28
CA SER A 489 -27.35 -19.93 10.47
C SER A 489 -26.17 -18.98 10.61
N LEU A 490 -26.23 -17.84 9.93
CA LEU A 490 -25.20 -16.82 9.92
C LEU A 490 -25.83 -15.49 9.51
N GLN A 491 -25.74 -14.47 10.36
CA GLN A 491 -26.38 -13.17 10.16
C GLN A 491 -25.38 -12.10 9.71
N ASP A 492 -25.88 -10.93 9.32
CA ASP A 492 -25.10 -9.77 8.88
C ASP A 492 -24.36 -9.93 7.54
N LYS A 493 -23.56 -8.95 7.15
CA LYS A 493 -22.78 -9.02 5.91
C LYS A 493 -21.50 -9.79 6.15
N ILE A 494 -21.05 -10.50 5.12
CA ILE A 494 -19.67 -11.00 5.09
C ILE A 494 -18.76 -9.78 5.07
N ILE A 495 -17.87 -9.68 6.05
CA ILE A 495 -17.00 -8.53 6.21
C ILE A 495 -16.04 -8.41 5.02
N ALA A 496 -15.59 -7.19 4.77
CA ALA A 496 -14.56 -6.94 3.75
C ALA A 496 -13.27 -7.70 4.07
N GLY A 497 -12.79 -8.48 3.11
CA GLY A 497 -11.43 -9.05 3.16
C GLY A 497 -10.38 -7.94 3.10
N ILE A 498 -9.25 -8.13 3.77
CA ILE A 498 -8.11 -7.22 3.72
C ILE A 498 -7.25 -7.41 2.46
N VAL A 499 -7.55 -8.43 1.67
CA VAL A 499 -6.90 -8.80 0.42
C VAL A 499 -7.97 -9.23 -0.60
N PRO A 500 -7.68 -9.20 -1.91
CA PRO A 500 -8.61 -9.67 -2.92
C PRO A 500 -8.90 -11.17 -2.77
N LEU A 501 -10.06 -11.59 -3.30
CA LEU A 501 -10.39 -13.00 -3.41
C LEU A 501 -9.45 -13.68 -4.40
N MET A 502 -8.78 -14.73 -3.97
CA MET A 502 -7.84 -15.52 -4.77
C MET A 502 -8.34 -16.94 -4.95
N ILE A 503 -8.12 -17.51 -6.13
CA ILE A 503 -8.35 -18.93 -6.42
C ILE A 503 -7.00 -19.64 -6.44
N GLY A 504 -6.92 -20.78 -5.75
CA GLY A 504 -5.73 -21.65 -5.74
C GLY A 504 -4.60 -21.22 -4.81
N ALA A 505 -4.71 -20.05 -4.17
CA ALA A 505 -3.66 -19.49 -3.32
C ALA A 505 -4.22 -18.57 -2.21
N CYS A 506 -3.29 -18.11 -1.38
CA CYS A 506 -3.45 -17.09 -0.34
C CYS A 506 -2.41 -16.02 -0.59
N GLU A 507 -2.66 -14.77 -0.21
CA GLU A 507 -1.63 -13.73 -0.33
C GLU A 507 -0.51 -14.02 0.68
N TYR A 508 0.76 -14.07 0.25
CA TYR A 508 1.90 -14.04 1.16
C TYR A 508 3.15 -13.42 0.52
N THR A 509 3.74 -12.49 1.26
CA THR A 509 4.96 -11.72 0.96
C THR A 509 6.22 -12.59 1.00
N ALA A 510 6.96 -12.62 -0.11
CA ALA A 510 8.36 -13.03 -0.22
C ALA A 510 8.79 -14.48 0.16
N GLN A 511 7.96 -15.35 0.75
CA GLN A 511 8.33 -16.76 1.00
C GLN A 511 7.23 -17.78 0.65
N LYS A 512 7.45 -18.52 -0.45
CA LYS A 512 6.89 -19.81 -0.89
C LYS A 512 5.52 -20.26 -0.33
N TYR A 513 4.52 -20.22 -1.22
CA TYR A 513 3.15 -20.69 -1.05
C TYR A 513 3.03 -22.22 -0.92
N SER A 514 3.13 -22.73 0.32
CA SER A 514 3.14 -24.18 0.60
C SER A 514 1.77 -24.85 0.53
N ASN A 515 0.68 -24.09 0.55
CA ASN A 515 -0.69 -24.61 0.73
C ASN A 515 -1.62 -24.29 -0.45
N GLY A 516 -1.06 -24.07 -1.65
CA GLY A 516 -1.88 -23.85 -2.83
C GLY A 516 -2.69 -25.05 -3.25
N PHE A 517 -3.60 -24.84 -4.19
CA PHE A 517 -4.35 -25.92 -4.81
C PHE A 517 -3.46 -26.73 -5.77
N TYR A 518 -3.58 -28.06 -5.70
CA TYR A 518 -2.96 -29.01 -6.60
C TYR A 518 -4.08 -29.76 -7.32
N GLY A 519 -4.28 -29.47 -8.60
CA GLY A 519 -5.34 -30.07 -9.37
C GLY A 519 -5.76 -29.25 -10.57
N LYS A 520 -6.98 -29.50 -11.03
CA LYS A 520 -7.57 -28.83 -12.19
C LYS A 520 -8.83 -28.08 -11.79
N ILE A 521 -9.06 -26.90 -12.35
CA ILE A 521 -10.31 -26.13 -12.21
C ILE A 521 -10.91 -25.91 -13.59
N ASP A 522 -12.22 -26.10 -13.69
CA ASP A 522 -13.01 -26.07 -14.94
C ASP A 522 -13.88 -24.81 -15.05
N GLU A 523 -14.56 -24.45 -13.96
CA GLU A 523 -15.59 -23.42 -13.97
C GLU A 523 -15.63 -22.75 -12.62
N ILE A 524 -15.73 -21.41 -12.63
CA ILE A 524 -15.85 -20.61 -11.43
C ILE A 524 -16.94 -19.57 -11.68
N VAL A 525 -18.02 -19.64 -10.93
CA VAL A 525 -19.10 -18.66 -10.97
C VAL A 525 -19.17 -18.00 -9.61
N PHE A 526 -19.24 -16.66 -9.60
CA PHE A 526 -19.51 -15.88 -8.41
C PHE A 526 -20.57 -14.83 -8.71
N ALA A 527 -21.58 -14.72 -7.84
CA ALA A 527 -22.70 -13.81 -8.02
C ALA A 527 -23.10 -13.18 -6.68
N ARG A 528 -23.47 -11.89 -6.69
CA ARG A 528 -23.96 -11.18 -5.50
C ARG A 528 -25.47 -11.30 -5.32
N CYS A 529 -25.93 -12.54 -5.27
CA CYS A 529 -27.34 -12.88 -5.15
C CYS A 529 -27.48 -14.34 -4.72
N VAL A 530 -28.69 -14.68 -4.31
CA VAL A 530 -29.11 -16.07 -4.14
C VAL A 530 -29.80 -16.47 -5.45
N VAL A 531 -29.35 -17.55 -6.08
CA VAL A 531 -30.05 -18.14 -7.21
C VAL A 531 -31.16 -19.02 -6.64
N ASP A 532 -32.42 -18.66 -6.87
CA ASP A 532 -33.56 -19.55 -6.56
C ASP A 532 -33.41 -20.84 -7.39
N GLY A 533 -33.31 -21.99 -6.73
CA GLY A 533 -33.06 -23.27 -7.41
C GLY A 533 -31.95 -24.15 -6.81
N MET A 534 -31.42 -23.82 -5.64
CA MET A 534 -30.70 -24.81 -4.81
C MET A 534 -31.63 -25.86 -4.17
N MET A 535 -32.93 -25.89 -4.51
CA MET A 535 -33.90 -26.95 -4.18
C MET A 535 -34.18 -27.85 -5.41
N PRO A 536 -34.61 -29.11 -5.20
CA PRO A 536 -33.92 -30.34 -5.55
C PRO A 536 -33.87 -30.67 -7.05
N VAL A 537 -32.87 -31.50 -7.40
CA VAL A 537 -32.88 -32.38 -8.59
C VAL A 537 -34.12 -33.28 -8.49
N ASN A 538 -35.21 -32.89 -9.15
CA ASN A 538 -36.28 -33.74 -9.68
C ASN A 538 -37.41 -32.86 -10.20
N GLN A 539 -37.31 -32.45 -11.47
CA GLN A 539 -38.45 -32.34 -12.39
C GLN A 539 -37.90 -32.32 -13.81
N GLU A 540 -38.57 -33.10 -14.66
CA GLU A 540 -38.12 -33.85 -15.85
C GLU A 540 -37.45 -33.06 -16.99
#